data_AF-A0A1Y4HFJ1-F1
#
_entry.id   AF-A0A1Y4HFJ1-F1
#
_cell.length_a   1.000
_cell.length_b   1.000
_cell.length_c   1.000
_cell.angle_alpha   90.00
_cell.angle_beta   90.00
_cell.angle_gamma   90.00
#
_symmetry.space_group_name_H-M   'P 1'
#
loop_
_entity.id
_entity.type
_entity.pdbx_description
1 polymer ?
#
loop_
_entity_poly.entity_id
_entity_poly.type
_entity_poly.pdbx_seq_one_letter_code
_entity_poly.pdbx_strand_id
1 'polypeptide(L)'
;MIGGQILRFVANRYMEDGTPLFDTNIQCLVSKFEISEKGGMTGDVFYSVELTEYRNYAPAVVQIKLPDPPKPAEPQQPAKVETQPARETPPAQLAVGSIVICNGNYYYSSYKDEPHGTFSNFRGKVAKIVTNDPSRACPVLIVTESGGGRGWVAKSQVQVVT
;
A
#
# COMPACT_ATOMS: atom_id res chain seq x y z
N MET A 1 16.69 16.69 -12.41
CA MET A 1 15.59 16.81 -11.45
C MET A 1 14.47 17.59 -12.13
N ILE A 2 13.54 16.92 -12.80
CA ILE A 2 12.35 17.61 -13.35
C ILE A 2 11.32 17.61 -12.21
N GLY A 3 11.34 18.68 -11.42
CA GLY A 3 10.46 18.89 -10.28
C GLY A 3 9.08 19.32 -10.75
N GLY A 4 8.25 18.35 -11.15
CA GLY A 4 6.81 18.57 -11.25
C GLY A 4 6.20 18.58 -9.84
N GLN A 5 5.33 19.56 -9.55
CA GLN A 5 4.55 19.56 -8.32
C GLN A 5 3.62 18.34 -8.31
N ILE A 6 3.63 17.57 -7.22
CA ILE A 6 2.71 16.44 -7.03
C ILE A 6 1.33 17.02 -6.69
N LEU A 7 0.32 16.62 -7.44
CA LEU A 7 -1.07 17.06 -7.26
C LEU A 7 -1.94 15.85 -6.88
N ARG A 8 -3.06 16.11 -6.22
CA ARG A 8 -4.09 15.09 -5.98
C ARG A 8 -5.20 15.29 -7.00
N PHE A 9 -5.47 14.26 -7.80
CA PHE A 9 -6.59 14.22 -8.73
C PHE A 9 -7.74 13.47 -8.09
N VAL A 10 -8.90 14.14 -7.99
CA VAL A 10 -10.15 13.56 -7.49
C VAL A 10 -11.21 13.66 -8.58
N ALA A 11 -11.65 12.51 -9.08
CA ALA A 11 -12.73 12.40 -10.05
C ALA A 11 -13.66 11.27 -9.65
N ASN A 12 -14.79 11.65 -9.07
CA ASN A 12 -15.74 10.74 -8.48
C ASN A 12 -17.07 10.85 -9.20
N ARG A 13 -17.67 9.70 -9.53
CA ARG A 13 -19.00 9.61 -10.10
C ARG A 13 -19.77 8.52 -9.39
N TYR A 14 -21.00 8.85 -9.00
CA TYR A 14 -21.92 7.94 -8.36
C TYR A 14 -23.14 7.73 -9.28
N MET A 15 -23.74 6.56 -9.20
CA MET A 15 -25.04 6.26 -9.78
C MET A 15 -26.16 6.91 -8.96
N GLU A 16 -27.39 6.90 -9.47
CA GLU A 16 -28.57 7.44 -8.77
C GLU A 16 -28.85 6.74 -7.43
N ASP A 17 -28.47 5.47 -7.31
CA ASP A 17 -28.60 4.67 -6.08
C ASP A 17 -27.45 4.89 -5.08
N GLY A 18 -26.49 5.78 -5.40
CA GLY A 18 -25.33 6.07 -4.56
C GLY A 18 -24.15 5.10 -4.74
N THR A 19 -24.24 4.10 -5.63
CA THR A 19 -23.13 3.21 -5.93
C THR A 19 -22.01 3.98 -6.68
N PRO A 20 -20.73 3.88 -6.27
CA PRO A 20 -19.64 4.53 -6.99
C PRO A 20 -19.45 3.87 -8.37
N LEU A 21 -19.53 4.68 -9.43
CA LEU A 21 -19.15 4.29 -10.79
C LEU A 21 -17.63 4.45 -10.99
N PHE A 22 -17.08 5.58 -10.54
CA PHE A 22 -15.64 5.83 -10.47
C PHE A 22 -15.34 6.55 -9.14
N ASP A 23 -14.33 6.10 -8.41
CA ASP A 23 -13.78 6.79 -7.23
C ASP A 23 -12.27 6.91 -7.42
N THR A 24 -11.87 7.90 -8.23
CA THR A 24 -10.46 8.13 -8.55
C THR A 24 -9.92 9.18 -7.62
N ASN A 25 -9.10 8.77 -6.65
CA ASN A 25 -8.38 9.67 -5.74
C ASN A 25 -6.91 9.27 -5.70
N ILE A 26 -6.10 9.90 -6.56
CA ILE A 26 -4.70 9.51 -6.75
C ILE A 26 -3.78 10.71 -6.68
N GLN A 27 -2.52 10.48 -6.31
CA GLN A 27 -1.45 11.44 -6.53
C GLN A 27 -0.95 11.30 -7.97
N CYS A 28 -0.79 12.41 -8.67
CA CYS A 28 -0.35 12.42 -10.06
C CYS A 28 0.55 13.61 -10.38
N LEU A 29 1.21 13.51 -11.52
CA LEU A 29 1.95 14.58 -12.18
C LEU A 29 1.23 14.96 -13.48
N VAL A 30 1.25 16.24 -13.84
CA VAL A 30 0.88 16.66 -15.20
C VAL A 30 2.08 16.35 -16.10
N SER A 31 1.96 15.32 -16.93
CA SER A 31 3.01 14.92 -17.88
C SER A 31 2.99 15.77 -19.14
N LYS A 32 1.80 16.22 -19.55
CA LYS A 32 1.60 17.02 -20.75
C LYS A 32 0.44 17.99 -20.58
N PHE A 33 0.60 19.20 -21.11
CA PHE A 33 -0.43 20.22 -21.17
C PHE A 33 -0.37 20.92 -22.52
N GLU A 34 -1.45 20.82 -23.29
CA GLU A 34 -1.57 21.42 -24.61
C GLU A 34 -2.78 22.34 -24.64
N ILE A 35 -2.61 23.52 -25.25
CA ILE A 35 -3.69 24.44 -25.55
C ILE A 35 -3.84 24.50 -27.06
N SER A 36 -5.07 24.42 -27.55
CA SER A 36 -5.38 24.54 -28.96
C SER A 36 -6.58 25.47 -29.14
N GLU A 37 -6.51 26.30 -30.18
CA GLU A 37 -7.64 27.07 -30.68
C GLU A 37 -8.14 26.38 -31.94
N LYS A 38 -9.41 25.98 -31.96
CA LYS A 38 -10.01 25.36 -33.13
C LYS A 38 -10.66 26.47 -33.97
N GLY A 39 -10.11 26.72 -35.16
CA GLY A 39 -10.63 27.71 -36.08
C GLY A 39 -12.11 27.46 -36.41
N GLY A 40 -12.97 28.46 -36.15
CA GLY A 40 -14.42 28.38 -36.33
C GLY A 40 -15.22 28.75 -35.08
N MET A 41 -14.61 28.78 -33.90
CA MET A 41 -15.21 29.21 -32.63
C MET A 41 -14.29 30.21 -31.94
N THR A 42 -14.39 31.49 -32.33
CA THR A 42 -13.63 32.57 -31.68
C THR A 42 -14.10 32.71 -30.23
N GLY A 43 -13.21 32.47 -29.26
CA GLY A 43 -13.50 32.60 -27.82
C GLY A 43 -13.40 31.29 -27.02
N ASP A 44 -13.36 30.14 -27.69
CA ASP A 44 -13.23 28.85 -27.02
C ASP A 44 -11.76 28.38 -26.96
N VAL A 45 -11.26 28.14 -25.75
CA VAL A 45 -9.90 27.62 -25.51
C VAL A 45 -10.00 26.13 -25.19
N PHE A 46 -9.46 25.29 -26.06
CA PHE A 46 -9.42 23.85 -25.83
C PHE A 46 -8.10 23.48 -25.16
N TYR A 47 -8.17 22.74 -24.06
CA TYR A 47 -7.00 22.20 -23.39
C TYR A 47 -7.01 20.67 -23.38
N SER A 48 -5.82 20.09 -23.45
CA SER A 48 -5.57 18.66 -23.26
C SER A 48 -4.57 18.51 -22.12
N VAL A 49 -4.92 17.69 -21.12
CA VAL A 49 -4.08 17.42 -19.94
C VAL A 49 -3.83 15.93 -19.86
N GLU A 50 -2.56 15.55 -19.77
CA GLU A 50 -2.15 14.17 -19.50
C GLU A 50 -1.68 14.05 -18.05
N LEU A 51 -2.25 13.10 -17.31
CA LEU A 51 -1.93 12.84 -15.91
C LEU A 51 -1.25 11.48 -15.79
N THR A 52 -0.09 11.44 -15.14
CA THR A 52 0.62 10.20 -14.82
C THR A 52 0.55 9.94 -13.32
N GLU A 53 0.18 8.71 -12.91
CA GLU A 53 0.15 8.31 -11.49
C GLU A 53 1.54 8.50 -10.86
N TYR A 54 1.59 9.26 -9.77
CA TYR A 54 2.82 9.45 -9.00
C TYR A 54 3.01 8.27 -8.06
N ARG A 55 4.17 7.62 -8.16
CA ARG A 55 4.64 6.63 -7.18
C ARG A 55 5.99 7.04 -6.64
N ASN A 56 6.09 7.15 -5.32
CA ASN A 56 7.35 7.41 -4.65
C ASN A 56 8.19 6.12 -4.64
N TYR A 57 9.33 6.15 -5.33
CA TYR A 57 10.33 5.08 -5.34
C TYR A 57 11.59 5.43 -4.56
N ALA A 58 11.57 6.48 -3.73
CA ALA A 58 12.70 6.81 -2.86
C ALA A 58 13.01 5.61 -1.94
N PRO A 59 14.30 5.26 -1.77
CA PRO A 59 14.68 4.21 -0.84
C PRO A 59 14.31 4.64 0.59
N ALA A 60 13.95 3.67 1.43
CA ALA A 60 13.77 3.92 2.86
C ALA A 60 15.11 4.36 3.45
N VAL A 61 15.14 5.53 4.11
CA VAL A 61 16.34 6.01 4.77
C VAL A 61 16.31 5.59 6.24
N VAL A 62 17.30 4.82 6.65
CA VAL A 62 17.51 4.45 8.05
C VAL A 62 18.51 5.43 8.65
N GLN A 63 18.08 6.26 9.59
CA GLN A 63 19.00 7.10 10.35
C GLN A 63 19.58 6.31 11.51
N ILE A 64 20.89 6.05 11.47
CA ILE A 64 21.62 5.43 12.57
C ILE A 64 22.15 6.57 13.46
N LYS A 65 21.53 6.75 14.64
CA LYS A 65 22.11 7.60 15.69
C LYS A 65 23.17 6.77 16.43
N LEU A 66 24.44 7.09 16.18
CA LEU A 66 25.54 6.56 16.97
C LEU A 66 25.48 7.18 18.39
N PRO A 67 25.77 6.41 19.45
CA PRO A 67 25.83 6.95 20.80
C PRO A 67 26.97 7.97 20.92
N ASP A 68 26.77 8.98 21.77
CA ASP A 68 27.80 9.96 22.12
C ASP A 68 29.03 9.26 22.71
N PRO A 69 30.25 9.78 22.47
CA PRO A 69 31.45 9.24 23.09
C PRO A 69 31.32 9.26 24.62
N PRO A 70 31.70 8.17 25.32
CA PRO A 70 31.39 8.01 26.74
C PRO A 70 32.05 9.10 27.59
N LYS A 71 31.25 9.81 28.39
CA LYS A 71 31.75 10.50 29.58
C LYS A 71 32.02 9.45 30.67
N PRO A 72 33.10 9.57 31.46
CA PRO A 72 33.44 8.59 32.49
C PRO A 72 32.43 8.67 33.65
N ALA A 73 31.33 7.91 33.56
CA ALA A 73 30.49 7.40 34.66
C ALA A 73 29.11 6.82 34.22
N GLU A 74 28.73 6.84 32.93
CA GLU A 74 27.39 6.40 32.51
C GLU A 74 27.40 5.15 31.60
N PRO A 75 26.43 4.22 31.76
CA PRO A 75 26.32 3.04 30.92
C PRO A 75 25.99 3.41 29.46
N GLN A 76 26.67 2.75 28.50
CA GLN A 76 26.50 2.97 27.06
C GLN A 76 25.05 2.75 26.62
N GLN A 77 24.44 3.80 26.05
CA GLN A 77 23.11 3.69 25.44
C GLN A 77 23.20 3.00 24.07
N PRO A 78 22.34 2.00 23.77
CA PRO A 78 22.32 1.34 22.47
C PRO A 78 21.83 2.30 21.37
N ALA A 79 22.35 2.12 20.16
CA ALA A 79 21.96 2.92 18.99
C ALA A 79 20.44 2.86 18.76
N LYS A 80 19.79 4.03 18.67
CA LYS A 80 18.35 4.15 18.43
C LYS A 80 18.12 4.30 16.93
N VAL A 81 17.46 3.32 16.33
CA VAL A 81 17.05 3.36 14.92
C VAL A 81 15.71 4.06 14.81
N GLU A 82 15.67 5.18 14.09
CA GLU A 82 14.45 5.94 13.86
C GLU A 82 14.01 5.72 12.41
N THR A 83 12.95 4.91 12.23
CA THR A 83 12.36 4.64 10.90
C THR A 83 11.53 5.82 10.44
N GLN A 84 11.70 6.24 9.19
CA GLN A 84 10.79 7.21 8.56
C GLN A 84 9.34 6.70 8.59
N PRO A 85 8.34 7.59 8.73
CA PRO A 85 6.95 7.18 8.71
C PRO A 85 6.63 6.49 7.38
N ALA A 86 6.06 5.29 7.49
CA ALA A 86 5.57 4.56 6.35
C ALA A 86 4.49 5.37 5.63
N ARG A 87 4.46 5.25 4.30
CA ARG A 87 3.46 5.86 3.42
C ARG A 87 2.06 5.74 4.01
N GLU A 88 1.29 6.82 3.99
CA GLU A 88 -0.15 6.76 4.28
C GLU A 88 -0.79 5.74 3.35
N THR A 89 -1.06 4.57 3.91
CA THR A 89 -1.79 3.50 3.23
C THR A 89 -3.27 3.78 3.55
N PRO A 90 -4.18 3.71 2.57
CA PRO A 90 -5.60 3.89 2.83
C PRO A 90 -6.00 3.01 4.03
N PRO A 91 -6.48 3.61 5.14
CA PRO A 91 -6.89 2.81 6.30
C PRO A 91 -7.98 1.85 5.84
N ALA A 92 -7.91 0.61 6.31
CA ALA A 92 -8.81 -0.51 5.99
C ALA A 92 -8.61 -1.24 4.65
N GLN A 93 -7.63 -0.90 3.79
CA GLN A 93 -7.33 -1.74 2.62
C GLN A 93 -6.28 -2.81 2.95
N LEU A 94 -6.60 -4.09 2.69
CA LEU A 94 -5.66 -5.20 2.86
C LEU A 94 -4.46 -5.03 1.92
N ALA A 95 -3.31 -4.66 2.48
CA ALA A 95 -2.07 -4.46 1.76
C ALA A 95 -0.97 -5.42 2.27
N VAL A 96 0.08 -5.59 1.46
CA VAL A 96 1.29 -6.27 1.91
C VAL A 96 1.93 -5.46 3.04
N GLY A 97 2.25 -6.11 4.15
CA GLY A 97 2.77 -5.48 5.37
C GLY A 97 1.71 -5.11 6.40
N SER A 98 0.41 -5.16 6.07
CA SER A 98 -0.67 -4.89 7.03
C SER A 98 -0.66 -5.91 8.17
N ILE A 99 -0.93 -5.44 9.39
CA ILE A 99 -1.21 -6.30 10.55
C ILE A 99 -2.65 -6.77 10.46
N VAL A 100 -2.86 -8.07 10.61
CA VAL A 100 -4.16 -8.71 10.40
C VAL A 100 -4.45 -9.74 11.48
N ILE A 101 -5.72 -9.94 11.77
CA ILE A 101 -6.24 -11.09 12.52
C ILE A 101 -6.76 -12.11 11.51
N CYS A 102 -6.29 -13.34 11.62
CA CYS A 102 -6.69 -14.45 10.76
C CYS A 102 -7.45 -15.51 11.55
N ASN A 103 -8.55 -16.02 10.96
CA ASN A 103 -9.37 -17.09 11.52
C ASN A 103 -9.67 -18.17 10.47
N GLY A 104 -9.52 -19.44 10.85
CA GLY A 104 -9.80 -20.60 9.99
C GLY A 104 -8.53 -21.23 9.41
N ASN A 105 -8.69 -22.14 8.44
CA ASN A 105 -7.61 -22.97 7.95
C ASN A 105 -6.55 -22.18 7.19
N TYR A 106 -5.29 -22.61 7.32
CA TYR A 106 -4.18 -22.16 6.50
C TYR A 106 -3.51 -23.33 5.79
N TYR A 107 -2.95 -23.03 4.62
CA TYR A 107 -2.52 -24.01 3.64
C TYR A 107 -1.05 -23.81 3.26
N TYR A 108 -0.40 -24.88 2.78
CA TYR A 108 1.00 -24.80 2.34
C TYR A 108 1.14 -23.92 1.10
N SER A 109 0.14 -23.97 0.23
CA SER A 109 0.13 -23.27 -1.05
C SER A 109 -1.11 -22.40 -1.21
N SER A 110 -1.02 -21.47 -2.16
CA SER A 110 -2.15 -20.63 -2.54
C SER A 110 -3.30 -21.38 -3.23
N TYR A 111 -3.09 -22.65 -3.61
CA TYR A 111 -4.08 -23.51 -4.26
C TYR A 111 -4.94 -24.30 -3.29
N LYS A 112 -4.80 -24.06 -1.98
CA LYS A 112 -5.50 -24.81 -0.92
C LYS A 112 -5.03 -26.27 -0.81
N ASP A 113 -3.76 -26.52 -1.18
CA ASP A 113 -3.12 -27.81 -0.93
C ASP A 113 -3.03 -28.03 0.59
N GLU A 114 -3.36 -29.26 1.02
CA GLU A 114 -3.40 -29.79 2.39
C GLU A 114 -3.38 -28.77 3.55
N PRO A 115 -4.45 -28.68 4.36
CA PRO A 115 -4.48 -27.76 5.48
C PRO A 115 -3.40 -28.11 6.50
N HIS A 116 -2.45 -27.20 6.71
CA HIS A 116 -1.39 -27.38 7.71
C HIS A 116 -1.88 -27.13 9.14
N GLY A 117 -3.01 -26.45 9.28
CA GLY A 117 -3.60 -26.15 10.57
C GLY A 117 -4.67 -25.07 10.47
N THR A 118 -5.06 -24.58 11.63
CA THR A 118 -6.12 -23.58 11.77
C THR A 118 -5.61 -22.42 12.60
N PHE A 119 -5.86 -21.20 12.13
CA PHE A 119 -5.71 -19.99 12.91
C PHE A 119 -6.95 -19.75 13.76
N SER A 120 -6.73 -19.34 15.01
CA SER A 120 -7.76 -18.85 15.92
C SER A 120 -7.27 -17.55 16.55
N ASN A 121 -7.91 -16.44 16.17
CA ASN A 121 -7.52 -15.07 16.53
C ASN A 121 -6.02 -14.81 16.37
N PHE A 122 -5.42 -15.39 15.33
CA PHE A 122 -3.99 -15.27 15.11
C PHE A 122 -3.69 -13.88 14.57
N ARG A 123 -2.90 -13.12 15.31
CA ARG A 123 -2.38 -11.83 14.87
C ARG A 123 -1.07 -12.03 14.11
N GLY A 124 -1.03 -11.56 12.87
CA GLY A 124 0.12 -11.71 11.99
C GLY A 124 0.24 -10.55 11.01
N LYS A 125 1.14 -10.72 10.05
CA LYS A 125 1.44 -9.74 9.01
C LYS A 125 1.27 -10.37 7.64
N VAL A 126 0.75 -9.60 6.69
CA VAL A 126 0.64 -10.04 5.29
C VAL A 126 2.00 -9.95 4.62
N ALA A 127 2.54 -11.08 4.14
CA ALA A 127 3.81 -11.10 3.40
C ALA A 127 3.63 -10.98 1.89
N LYS A 128 2.56 -11.55 1.34
CA LYS A 128 2.29 -11.54 -0.10
C LYS A 128 0.79 -11.67 -0.37
N ILE A 129 0.33 -10.97 -1.40
CA ILE A 129 -1.04 -11.11 -1.93
C ILE A 129 -0.92 -11.43 -3.41
N VAL A 130 -1.52 -12.54 -3.84
CA VAL A 130 -1.62 -12.92 -5.25
C VAL A 130 -2.90 -12.32 -5.82
N THR A 131 -2.77 -11.46 -6.84
CA THR A 131 -3.92 -10.79 -7.49
C THR A 131 -4.03 -11.10 -8.98
N ASN A 132 -2.99 -11.68 -9.59
CA ASN A 132 -2.90 -11.93 -11.03
C ASN A 132 -3.56 -13.23 -11.49
N ASP A 133 -4.02 -14.07 -10.55
CA ASP A 133 -4.60 -15.37 -10.83
C ASP A 133 -5.82 -15.60 -9.92
N PRO A 134 -7.06 -15.50 -10.45
CA PRO A 134 -8.28 -15.64 -9.66
C PRO A 134 -8.57 -17.09 -9.26
N SER A 135 -7.88 -18.09 -9.84
CA SER A 135 -8.07 -19.50 -9.49
C SER A 135 -7.52 -19.86 -8.10
N ARG A 136 -6.77 -18.94 -7.47
CA ARG A 136 -6.12 -19.17 -6.19
C ARG A 136 -7.11 -18.99 -5.05
N ALA A 137 -7.60 -20.11 -4.53
CA ALA A 137 -8.54 -20.13 -3.41
C ALA A 137 -7.98 -19.48 -2.12
N CYS A 138 -6.66 -19.52 -1.91
CA CYS A 138 -5.99 -18.94 -0.73
C CYS A 138 -4.90 -17.95 -1.16
N PRO A 139 -5.25 -16.72 -1.62
CA PRO A 139 -4.29 -15.84 -2.27
C PRO A 139 -3.40 -15.03 -1.31
N VAL A 140 -3.63 -15.10 0.00
CA VAL A 140 -2.93 -14.26 0.99
C VAL A 140 -1.96 -15.10 1.82
N LEU A 141 -0.67 -14.75 1.79
CA LEU A 141 0.37 -15.38 2.61
C LEU A 141 0.53 -14.62 3.93
N ILE A 142 0.41 -15.33 5.04
CA ILE A 142 0.55 -14.81 6.40
C ILE A 142 1.88 -15.24 6.99
N VAL A 143 2.53 -14.28 7.63
CA VAL A 143 3.73 -14.47 8.47
C VAL A 143 3.45 -13.98 9.89
N THR A 144 4.25 -14.44 10.84
CA THR A 144 4.33 -13.79 12.17
C THR A 144 4.81 -12.35 12.03
N GLU A 145 4.59 -11.51 13.04
CA GLU A 145 5.01 -10.09 13.00
C GLU A 145 6.53 -9.95 12.76
N SER A 146 7.32 -10.89 13.30
CA SER A 146 8.77 -11.02 13.12
C SER A 146 9.20 -11.66 11.78
N GLY A 147 8.28 -12.13 10.95
CA GLY A 147 8.56 -12.62 9.60
C GLY A 147 8.67 -14.15 9.44
N GLY A 148 8.48 -14.93 10.51
CA GLY A 148 8.37 -16.39 10.41
C GLY A 148 7.15 -16.84 9.62
N GLY A 149 7.35 -17.68 8.60
CA GLY A 149 6.30 -18.21 7.72
C GLY A 149 5.22 -19.00 8.46
N ARG A 150 3.95 -18.78 8.10
CA ARG A 150 2.83 -19.59 8.63
C ARG A 150 2.06 -20.31 7.53
N GLY A 151 1.52 -19.59 6.55
CA GLY A 151 0.81 -20.24 5.46
C GLY A 151 -0.17 -19.32 4.74
N TRP A 152 -0.86 -19.91 3.77
CA TRP A 152 -1.79 -19.23 2.87
C TRP A 152 -3.23 -19.33 3.37
N VAL A 153 -4.00 -18.25 3.24
CA VAL A 153 -5.40 -18.17 3.68
C VAL A 153 -6.27 -17.50 2.61
N ALA A 154 -7.58 -17.76 2.67
CA ALA A 154 -8.55 -17.05 1.85
C ALA A 154 -8.71 -15.60 2.31
N LYS A 155 -9.03 -14.67 1.39
CA LYS A 155 -9.24 -13.25 1.72
C LYS A 155 -10.31 -13.03 2.79
N SER A 156 -11.39 -13.81 2.77
CA SER A 156 -12.49 -13.72 3.74
C SER A 156 -12.10 -14.06 5.18
N GLN A 157 -10.97 -14.73 5.37
CA GLN A 157 -10.46 -15.15 6.68
C GLN A 157 -9.58 -14.08 7.34
N VAL A 158 -9.32 -12.97 6.65
CA VAL A 158 -8.35 -11.94 7.06
C VAL A 158 -9.08 -10.65 7.39
N GLN A 159 -8.87 -10.15 8.61
CA GLN A 159 -9.37 -8.86 9.07
C GLN A 159 -8.19 -7.94 9.36
N VAL A 160 -8.17 -6.75 8.76
CA VAL A 160 -7.12 -5.75 9.00
C VAL A 160 -7.32 -5.15 10.39
N VAL A 161 -6.27 -5.20 11.21
CA VAL A 161 -6.25 -4.50 12.50
C VAL A 161 -5.94 -3.04 12.20
N THR A 162 -6.90 -2.15 12.50
CA THR A 162 -6.73 -0.71 12.39
C THR A 162 -6.04 -0.16 13.64
#